data_AF-A0A2V7S903-F1
#
_entry.id   AF-A0A2V7S903-F1
#
_cell.length_a   1.000
_cell.length_b   1.000
_cell.length_c   1.000
_cell.angle_alpha   90.00
_cell.angle_beta   90.00
_cell.angle_gamma   90.00
#
_symmetry.space_group_name_H-M   'P 1'
#
loop_
_entity.id
_entity.type
_entity.pdbx_description
1 polymer ?
#
loop_
_entity_poly.entity_id
_entity_poly.type
_entity_poly.pdbx_seq_one_letter_code
_entity_poly.pdbx_strand_id
1 'polypeptide(L)'
;MQSDDSPDDAVNWAFNLQGRVPLNWGITAITLSRAADLLYSRSEAARRFQAEVFAVQPGRLVPDPRPLSADEEELLKDTELERVAVMLLGMAVENMAKGILVGRTPSHVKSGELAKKMTGHDLVGLIKMCEVDLNDTELRALRFLTEAIRWTGRYPIPKEAAQLQRLTAGEKMRLSDPAYREGLVGVSAGLLNRLWELLDAEHSAEKFAERERLAREESSPNEPHGSKMDDQYESP
;
A
#
# COMPACT_ATOMS: atom_id res chain seq x y z
N MET A 1 36.21 12.16 23.77
CA MET A 1 34.78 12.18 23.41
C MET A 1 34.39 10.76 23.10
N GLN A 2 33.74 10.08 24.06
CA GLN A 2 33.05 8.82 23.77
C GLN A 2 31.70 9.25 23.17
N SER A 3 31.43 8.88 21.92
CA SER A 3 30.07 8.97 21.38
C SER A 3 29.22 8.03 22.21
N ASP A 4 28.30 8.61 22.96
CA ASP A 4 27.28 7.89 23.69
C ASP A 4 26.27 7.40 22.65
N ASP A 5 26.62 6.30 21.96
CA ASP A 5 25.71 5.65 21.00
C ASP A 5 24.58 5.01 21.81
N SER A 6 23.53 5.79 22.04
CA SER A 6 22.32 5.31 22.70
C SER A 6 21.76 4.14 21.87
N PRO A 7 21.23 3.07 22.50
CA PRO A 7 20.50 2.03 21.80
C PRO A 7 19.42 2.55 20.83
N ASP A 8 18.86 3.73 21.13
CA ASP A 8 17.88 4.41 20.28
C ASP A 8 18.47 4.87 18.94
N ASP A 9 19.77 5.21 18.89
CA ASP A 9 20.45 5.65 17.67
C ASP A 9 20.65 4.49 16.68
N ALA A 10 21.01 3.31 17.18
CA ALA A 10 21.14 2.11 16.34
C ALA A 10 19.79 1.67 15.74
N VAL A 11 18.71 1.75 16.52
CA VAL A 11 17.35 1.44 16.05
C VAL A 11 16.89 2.45 15.01
N ASN A 12 17.06 3.74 15.28
CA ASN A 12 16.71 4.80 14.33
C ASN A 12 17.52 4.72 13.04
N TRP A 13 18.81 4.36 13.14
CA TRP A 13 19.67 4.13 11.98
C TRP A 13 19.14 2.97 11.12
N ALA A 14 18.83 1.82 11.72
CA ALA A 14 18.30 0.67 11.00
C ALA A 14 16.94 0.96 10.35
N PHE A 15 16.05 1.66 11.06
CA PHE A 15 14.75 2.11 10.52
C PHE A 15 14.95 3.02 9.29
N ASN A 16 15.80 4.04 9.42
CA ASN A 16 16.08 4.98 8.33
C ASN A 16 16.71 4.26 7.14
N LEU A 17 17.66 3.35 7.38
CA LEU A 17 18.32 2.59 6.32
C LEU A 17 17.31 1.74 5.54
N GLN A 18 16.42 1.03 6.22
CA GLN A 18 15.42 0.19 5.56
C GLN A 18 14.35 1.02 4.84
N GLY A 19 13.84 2.07 5.50
CA GLY A 19 12.76 2.89 4.99
C GLY A 19 13.16 3.86 3.90
N ARG A 20 14.44 4.29 3.82
CA ARG A 20 14.92 5.23 2.78
C ARG A 20 15.28 4.59 1.46
N VAL A 21 15.33 3.26 1.38
CA VAL A 21 15.64 2.54 0.14
C VAL A 21 14.33 2.29 -0.62
N PRO A 22 14.04 3.00 -1.72
CA PRO A 22 12.76 2.87 -2.44
C PRO A 22 12.49 1.44 -2.91
N LEU A 23 13.55 0.72 -3.29
CA LEU A 23 13.45 -0.65 -3.79
C LEU A 23 12.88 -1.62 -2.75
N ASN A 24 13.14 -1.41 -1.45
CA ASN A 24 12.57 -2.25 -0.39
C ASN A 24 11.03 -2.21 -0.43
N TRP A 25 10.46 -1.01 -0.60
CA TRP A 25 9.02 -0.81 -0.75
C TRP A 25 8.48 -1.50 -2.00
N GLY A 26 9.19 -1.39 -3.13
CA GLY A 26 8.84 -2.04 -4.39
C GLY A 26 8.82 -3.57 -4.29
N ILE A 27 9.84 -4.16 -3.65
CA ILE A 27 9.90 -5.62 -3.42
C ILE A 27 8.73 -6.09 -2.56
N THR A 28 8.41 -5.36 -1.49
CA THR A 28 7.23 -5.64 -0.66
C THR A 28 5.95 -5.51 -1.48
N ALA A 29 5.81 -4.48 -2.32
CA ALA A 29 4.65 -4.30 -3.20
C ALA A 29 4.46 -5.48 -4.16
N ILE A 30 5.52 -5.94 -4.83
CA ILE A 30 5.47 -7.11 -5.72
C ILE A 30 5.04 -8.36 -4.96
N THR A 31 5.61 -8.57 -3.77
CA THR A 31 5.28 -9.73 -2.93
C THR A 31 3.80 -9.73 -2.53
N LEU A 32 3.27 -8.57 -2.12
CA LEU A 32 1.86 -8.39 -1.77
C LEU A 32 0.94 -8.57 -2.98
N SER A 33 1.31 -8.04 -4.15
CA SER A 33 0.54 -8.22 -5.40
C SER A 33 0.46 -9.69 -5.77
N ARG A 34 1.59 -10.40 -5.73
CA ARG A 34 1.62 -11.84 -6.03
C ARG A 34 0.77 -12.64 -5.05
N ALA A 35 0.81 -12.32 -3.76
CA ALA A 35 -0.04 -12.96 -2.76
C ALA A 35 -1.52 -12.69 -3.02
N ALA A 36 -1.87 -11.45 -3.40
CA ALA A 36 -3.23 -11.09 -3.82
C ALA A 36 -3.70 -11.93 -5.00
N ASP A 37 -2.89 -12.07 -6.06
CA ASP A 37 -3.25 -12.83 -7.26
C ASP A 37 -3.53 -14.31 -6.94
N LEU A 38 -2.69 -14.92 -6.10
CA LEU A 38 -2.86 -16.32 -5.67
C LEU A 38 -4.17 -16.52 -4.87
N LEU A 39 -4.42 -15.64 -3.89
CA LEU A 39 -5.64 -15.70 -3.08
C LEU A 39 -6.90 -15.40 -3.91
N TYR A 40 -6.83 -14.43 -4.81
CA TYR A 40 -7.94 -14.08 -5.70
C TYR A 40 -8.30 -15.25 -6.60
N SER A 41 -7.31 -15.84 -7.28
CA SER A 41 -7.50 -17.00 -8.17
C SER A 41 -8.13 -18.18 -7.44
N ARG A 42 -7.66 -18.45 -6.21
CA ARG A 42 -8.22 -19.53 -5.38
C ARG A 42 -9.67 -19.24 -4.98
N SER A 43 -9.95 -18.00 -4.57
CA SER A 43 -11.29 -17.56 -4.18
C SER A 43 -12.27 -17.56 -5.35
N GLU A 44 -11.81 -17.22 -6.54
CA GLU A 44 -12.60 -17.26 -7.76
C GLU A 44 -13.01 -18.70 -8.10
N ALA A 45 -12.07 -19.65 -8.03
CA ALA A 45 -12.37 -21.07 -8.21
C ALA A 45 -13.44 -21.54 -7.20
N ALA A 46 -13.31 -21.15 -5.93
CA ALA A 46 -14.29 -21.46 -4.89
C ALA A 46 -15.68 -20.88 -5.18
N ARG A 47 -15.77 -19.61 -5.61
CA ARG A 47 -17.04 -18.98 -5.98
C ARG A 47 -17.69 -19.61 -7.20
N ARG A 48 -16.91 -19.97 -8.22
CA ARG A 48 -17.43 -20.67 -9.40
C ARG A 48 -18.02 -22.03 -9.01
N PHE A 49 -17.29 -22.78 -8.19
CA PHE A 49 -17.76 -24.05 -7.65
C PHE A 49 -19.02 -23.87 -6.78
N GLN A 50 -19.05 -22.87 -5.89
CA GLN A 50 -20.22 -22.54 -5.09
C GLN A 50 -21.43 -22.23 -5.99
N ALA A 51 -21.25 -21.40 -7.01
CA ALA A 51 -22.33 -21.05 -7.95
C ALA A 51 -22.87 -22.28 -8.69
N GLU A 52 -22.00 -23.23 -9.05
CA GLU A 52 -22.39 -24.48 -9.69
C GLU A 52 -23.17 -25.41 -8.74
N VAL A 53 -22.64 -25.65 -7.54
CA VAL A 53 -23.25 -26.54 -6.54
C VAL A 53 -24.61 -26.03 -6.07
N PHE A 54 -24.71 -24.71 -5.87
CA PHE A 54 -25.92 -24.08 -5.36
C PHE A 54 -26.80 -23.48 -6.48
N ALA A 55 -26.54 -23.83 -7.75
CA ALA A 55 -27.40 -23.44 -8.85
C ALA A 55 -28.80 -24.06 -8.70
N VAL A 56 -29.83 -23.22 -8.66
CA VAL A 56 -31.22 -23.69 -8.63
C VAL A 56 -31.67 -23.94 -10.07
N GLN A 57 -32.04 -25.19 -10.37
CA GLN A 57 -32.59 -25.54 -11.68
C GLN A 57 -33.96 -24.87 -11.91
N PRO A 58 -34.31 -24.51 -13.16
CA PRO A 58 -35.63 -23.98 -13.48
C PRO A 58 -36.76 -24.86 -12.94
N GLY A 59 -37.71 -24.25 -12.23
CA GLY A 59 -38.86 -24.97 -11.63
C GLY A 59 -38.57 -25.64 -10.28
N ARG A 60 -37.34 -25.55 -9.74
CA ARG A 60 -37.03 -25.96 -8.37
C ARG A 60 -36.91 -24.76 -7.44
N LEU A 61 -37.19 -24.98 -6.15
CA LEU A 61 -37.05 -23.97 -5.08
C LEU A 61 -35.71 -24.07 -4.35
N VAL A 62 -35.05 -25.23 -4.43
CA VAL A 62 -33.77 -25.51 -3.77
C VAL A 62 -32.83 -26.24 -4.73
N PRO A 63 -31.50 -26.10 -4.57
CA PRO A 63 -30.53 -26.91 -5.28
C PRO A 63 -30.74 -28.40 -5.02
N ASP A 64 -30.30 -29.26 -5.94
CA ASP A 64 -30.40 -30.71 -5.75
C ASP A 64 -29.42 -31.13 -4.64
N PRO A 65 -29.90 -31.72 -3.53
CA PRO A 65 -29.03 -32.06 -2.42
C PRO A 65 -28.11 -33.21 -2.83
N ARG A 66 -26.80 -32.97 -2.79
CA ARG A 66 -25.78 -34.02 -2.91
C ARG A 66 -24.75 -33.88 -1.80
N PRO A 67 -24.15 -34.99 -1.34
CA PRO A 67 -22.97 -34.90 -0.49
C PRO A 67 -21.82 -34.23 -1.27
N LEU A 68 -21.04 -33.43 -0.55
CA LEU A 68 -19.79 -32.87 -1.03
C LEU A 68 -18.65 -33.84 -0.70
N SER A 69 -17.62 -33.87 -1.54
CA SER A 69 -16.36 -34.52 -1.19
C SER A 69 -15.57 -33.66 -0.20
N ALA A 70 -14.59 -34.25 0.48
CA ALA A 70 -13.72 -33.49 1.39
C ALA A 70 -12.98 -32.34 0.68
N ASP A 71 -12.57 -32.53 -0.57
CA ASP A 71 -11.91 -31.50 -1.37
C ASP A 71 -12.85 -30.35 -1.76
N GLU A 72 -14.12 -30.67 -2.02
CA GLU A 72 -15.17 -29.70 -2.30
C GLU A 72 -15.52 -28.86 -1.08
N GLU A 73 -15.64 -29.50 0.09
CA GLU A 73 -15.83 -28.80 1.37
C GLU A 73 -14.65 -27.87 1.70
N GLU A 74 -13.42 -28.32 1.44
CA GLU A 74 -12.22 -27.51 1.64
C GLU A 74 -12.21 -26.31 0.69
N LEU A 75 -12.52 -26.51 -0.60
CA LEU A 75 -12.59 -25.42 -1.58
C LEU A 75 -13.63 -24.36 -1.20
N LEU A 76 -14.79 -24.73 -0.66
CA LEU A 76 -15.81 -23.76 -0.25
C LEU A 76 -15.35 -22.82 0.87
N LYS A 77 -14.37 -23.22 1.70
CA LYS A 77 -13.79 -22.35 2.74
C LYS A 77 -13.03 -21.17 2.14
N ASP A 78 -12.59 -21.28 0.89
CA ASP A 78 -11.80 -20.26 0.20
C ASP A 78 -12.64 -19.12 -0.43
N THR A 79 -13.97 -19.21 -0.34
CA THR A 79 -14.91 -18.24 -0.94
C THR A 79 -14.66 -16.79 -0.49
N GLU A 80 -14.21 -16.60 0.76
CA GLU A 80 -13.97 -15.28 1.34
C GLU A 80 -12.53 -14.75 1.14
N LEU A 81 -11.62 -15.55 0.58
CA LEU A 81 -10.21 -15.15 0.39
C LEU A 81 -10.05 -13.91 -0.52
N GLU A 82 -11.00 -13.64 -1.39
CA GLU A 82 -11.01 -12.44 -2.25
C GLU A 82 -10.90 -11.15 -1.43
N ARG A 83 -11.54 -11.06 -0.27
CA ARG A 83 -11.50 -9.86 0.56
C ARG A 83 -10.08 -9.57 1.07
N VAL A 84 -9.37 -10.64 1.43
CA VAL A 84 -7.95 -10.57 1.82
C VAL A 84 -7.10 -10.24 0.60
N ALA A 85 -7.36 -10.87 -0.55
CA ALA A 85 -6.64 -10.59 -1.80
C ALA A 85 -6.71 -9.11 -2.19
N VAL A 86 -7.92 -8.53 -2.22
CA VAL A 86 -8.14 -7.11 -2.55
C VAL A 86 -7.44 -6.20 -1.54
N MET A 87 -7.44 -6.54 -0.25
CA MET A 87 -6.72 -5.78 0.76
C MET A 87 -5.20 -5.78 0.49
N LEU A 88 -4.62 -6.95 0.21
CA LEU A 88 -3.19 -7.07 -0.10
C LEU A 88 -2.83 -6.31 -1.38
N LEU A 89 -3.70 -6.33 -2.39
CA LEU A 89 -3.55 -5.54 -3.61
C LEU A 89 -3.54 -4.04 -3.32
N GLY A 90 -4.43 -3.57 -2.44
CA GLY A 90 -4.41 -2.19 -1.96
C GLY A 90 -3.10 -1.84 -1.24
N MET A 91 -2.62 -2.71 -0.36
CA MET A 91 -1.33 -2.54 0.33
C MET A 91 -0.14 -2.56 -0.64
N ALA A 92 -0.22 -3.33 -1.72
CA ALA A 92 0.80 -3.35 -2.78
C ALA A 92 0.89 -1.97 -3.45
N VAL A 93 -0.25 -1.41 -3.87
CA VAL A 93 -0.32 -0.06 -4.45
C VAL A 93 0.20 0.98 -3.46
N GLU A 94 -0.18 0.88 -2.18
CA GLU A 94 0.29 1.77 -1.12
C GLU A 94 1.81 1.74 -0.97
N ASN A 95 2.40 0.54 -0.92
CA ASN A 95 3.86 0.38 -0.80
C ASN A 95 4.59 0.93 -2.02
N MET A 96 4.09 0.66 -3.23
CA MET A 96 4.71 1.18 -4.46
C MET A 96 4.72 2.71 -4.48
N ALA A 97 3.58 3.34 -4.17
CA ALA A 97 3.47 4.80 -4.08
C ALA A 97 4.41 5.37 -3.01
N LYS A 98 4.49 4.73 -1.83
CA LYS A 98 5.43 5.15 -0.77
C LYS A 98 6.88 5.04 -1.21
N GLY A 99 7.25 3.98 -1.93
CA GLY A 99 8.58 3.82 -2.53
C GLY A 99 8.95 5.00 -3.43
N ILE A 100 8.05 5.39 -4.34
CA ILE A 100 8.25 6.53 -5.24
C ILE A 100 8.46 7.82 -4.43
N LEU A 101 7.61 8.08 -3.44
CA LEU A 101 7.69 9.28 -2.60
C LEU A 101 8.97 9.34 -1.76
N VAL A 102 9.45 8.21 -1.25
CA VAL A 102 10.76 8.13 -0.58
C VAL A 102 11.88 8.35 -1.58
N GLY A 103 11.77 7.78 -2.79
CA GLY A 103 12.75 7.94 -3.86
C GLY A 103 12.99 9.40 -4.22
N ARG A 104 11.90 10.16 -4.35
CA ARG A 104 11.91 11.61 -4.62
C ARG A 104 12.32 12.45 -3.42
N THR A 105 11.96 12.04 -2.20
CA THR A 105 12.21 12.83 -0.99
C THR A 105 12.54 11.91 0.19
N PRO A 106 13.82 11.57 0.40
CA PRO A 106 14.25 10.67 1.47
C PRO A 106 13.90 11.15 2.88
N SER A 107 13.72 12.47 3.09
CA SER A 107 13.31 13.06 4.37
C SER A 107 11.90 12.66 4.81
N HIS A 108 11.13 12.01 3.94
CA HIS A 108 9.90 11.32 4.33
C HIS A 108 10.11 10.17 5.31
N VAL A 109 11.34 9.65 5.42
CA VAL A 109 11.74 8.70 6.46
C VAL A 109 12.86 9.36 7.26
N LYS A 110 12.59 9.76 8.50
CA LYS A 110 13.57 10.47 9.32
C LYS A 110 13.31 10.20 10.79
N SER A 111 14.39 10.06 11.56
CA SER A 111 14.34 9.96 13.03
C SER A 111 13.39 8.86 13.53
N GLY A 112 13.39 7.69 12.88
CA GLY A 112 12.55 6.57 13.30
C GLY A 112 11.07 6.67 12.87
N GLU A 113 10.71 7.67 12.07
CA GLU A 113 9.33 7.94 11.70
C GLU A 113 9.12 8.11 10.20
N LEU A 114 7.88 7.84 9.76
CA LEU A 114 7.39 8.19 8.43
C LEU A 114 6.66 9.53 8.48
N ALA A 115 6.83 10.35 7.45
CA ALA A 115 6.08 11.60 7.31
C ALA A 115 4.57 11.36 7.40
N LYS A 116 3.87 12.21 8.16
CA LYS A 116 2.42 12.07 8.45
C LYS A 116 1.54 11.90 7.21
N LYS A 117 1.91 12.53 6.09
CA LYS A 117 1.17 12.39 4.81
C LYS A 117 1.28 10.99 4.19
N MET A 118 2.22 10.16 4.65
CA MET A 118 2.44 8.78 4.21
C MET A 118 1.90 7.74 5.19
N THR A 119 1.44 8.13 6.38
CA THR A 119 0.94 7.15 7.37
C THR A 119 -0.53 6.79 7.18
N GLY A 120 -1.24 7.49 6.28
CA GLY A 120 -2.62 7.18 5.92
C GLY A 120 -2.78 6.09 4.86
N HIS A 121 -4.03 5.67 4.66
CA HIS A 121 -4.44 4.69 3.64
C HIS A 121 -5.17 5.32 2.45
N ASP A 122 -5.10 6.65 2.28
CA ASP A 122 -5.73 7.32 1.13
C ASP A 122 -4.89 7.10 -0.13
N LEU A 123 -5.21 6.04 -0.86
CA LEU A 123 -4.46 5.68 -2.07
C LEU A 123 -4.60 6.75 -3.16
N VAL A 124 -5.75 7.41 -3.27
CA VAL A 124 -5.93 8.48 -4.27
C VAL A 124 -4.98 9.64 -3.95
N GLY A 125 -4.91 10.04 -2.69
CA GLY A 125 -3.96 11.06 -2.22
C GLY A 125 -2.51 10.67 -2.48
N LEU A 126 -2.11 9.43 -2.14
CA LEU A 126 -0.75 8.92 -2.36
C LEU A 126 -0.36 8.92 -3.84
N ILE A 127 -1.23 8.43 -4.71
CA ILE A 127 -0.95 8.35 -6.15
C ILE A 127 -0.88 9.73 -6.80
N LYS A 128 -1.72 10.68 -6.37
CA LYS A 128 -1.60 12.07 -6.80
C LYS A 128 -0.30 12.73 -6.37
N MET A 129 0.21 12.43 -5.17
CA MET A 129 1.54 12.91 -4.74
C MET A 129 2.67 12.31 -5.57
N CYS A 130 2.45 11.17 -6.23
CA CYS A 130 3.38 10.59 -7.20
C CYS A 130 3.28 11.25 -8.59
N GLU A 131 2.43 12.27 -8.76
CA GLU A 131 2.19 12.97 -10.04
C GLU A 131 1.69 12.04 -11.14
N VAL A 132 0.87 11.06 -10.75
CA VAL A 132 0.26 10.09 -11.68
C VAL A 132 -1.16 10.53 -12.00
N ASP A 133 -1.43 10.74 -13.28
CA ASP A 133 -2.78 10.98 -13.77
C ASP A 133 -3.63 9.71 -13.67
N LEU A 134 -4.81 9.89 -13.08
CA LEU A 134 -5.79 8.84 -12.83
C LEU A 134 -7.01 9.03 -13.72
N ASN A 135 -7.38 8.00 -14.45
CA ASN A 135 -8.69 7.96 -15.08
C ASN A 135 -9.80 7.62 -14.08
N ASP A 136 -11.05 7.80 -14.49
CA ASP A 136 -12.24 7.54 -13.66
C ASP A 136 -12.31 6.11 -13.10
N THR A 137 -11.85 5.13 -13.86
CA THR A 137 -11.86 3.71 -13.46
C THR A 137 -10.80 3.44 -12.40
N GLU A 138 -9.57 3.94 -12.59
CA GLU A 138 -8.49 3.84 -11.60
C GLU A 138 -8.87 4.56 -10.31
N LEU A 139 -9.48 5.74 -10.42
CA LEU A 139 -9.94 6.52 -9.27
C LEU A 139 -10.94 5.75 -8.42
N ARG A 140 -11.89 5.07 -9.06
CA ARG A 140 -12.85 4.20 -8.36
C ARG A 140 -12.18 2.98 -7.73
N ALA A 141 -11.27 2.33 -8.47
CA ALA A 141 -10.50 1.20 -7.97
C ALA A 141 -9.73 1.57 -6.69
N LEU A 142 -9.02 2.69 -6.70
CA LEU A 142 -8.24 3.17 -5.55
C LEU A 142 -9.10 3.51 -4.33
N ARG A 143 -10.30 4.07 -4.52
CA ARG A 143 -11.24 4.30 -3.40
C ARG A 143 -11.68 2.98 -2.78
N PHE A 144 -11.96 1.98 -3.61
CA PHE A 144 -12.35 0.68 -3.09
C PHE A 144 -11.20 -0.02 -2.34
N LEU A 145 -10.00 -0.05 -2.94
CA LEU A 145 -8.80 -0.59 -2.31
C LEU A 145 -8.48 0.12 -0.98
N THR A 146 -8.67 1.44 -0.92
CA THR A 146 -8.55 2.23 0.33
C THR A 146 -9.47 1.68 1.43
N GLU A 147 -10.72 1.39 1.11
CA GLU A 147 -11.67 0.82 2.08
C GLU A 147 -11.35 -0.64 2.42
N ALA A 148 -10.78 -1.41 1.49
CA ALA A 148 -10.28 -2.76 1.73
C ALA A 148 -9.16 -2.81 2.76
N ILE A 149 -8.17 -1.93 2.62
CA ILE A 149 -7.09 -1.77 3.62
C ILE A 149 -7.67 -1.35 4.96
N ARG A 150 -8.60 -0.39 4.96
CA ARG A 150 -9.17 0.15 6.21
C ARG A 150 -9.96 -0.88 6.97
N TRP A 151 -10.86 -1.63 6.33
CA TRP A 151 -11.70 -2.57 7.06
C TRP A 151 -12.28 -3.71 6.24
N THR A 152 -12.70 -3.52 4.98
CA THR A 152 -13.52 -4.53 4.29
C THR A 152 -12.79 -5.85 4.07
N GLY A 153 -11.45 -5.82 4.01
CA GLY A 153 -10.61 -7.01 3.92
C GLY A 153 -10.41 -7.77 5.23
N ARG A 154 -10.78 -7.20 6.38
CA ARG A 154 -10.47 -7.74 7.72
C ARG A 154 -11.72 -8.00 8.57
N TYR A 155 -12.73 -7.16 8.43
CA TYR A 155 -13.91 -7.17 9.28
C TYR A 155 -15.17 -7.22 8.42
N PRO A 156 -16.20 -7.99 8.82
CA PRO A 156 -17.48 -8.01 8.11
C PRO A 156 -18.21 -6.66 8.18
N ILE A 157 -17.90 -5.84 9.18
CA ILE A 157 -18.45 -4.51 9.41
C ILE A 157 -17.33 -3.53 9.78
N PRO A 158 -17.48 -2.22 9.48
CA PRO A 158 -16.53 -1.23 9.91
C PRO A 158 -16.57 -1.02 11.43
N LYS A 159 -15.52 -0.39 11.98
CA LYS A 159 -15.45 -0.06 13.41
C LYS A 159 -16.45 1.03 13.81
N GLU A 160 -16.82 1.89 12.87
CA GLU A 160 -17.73 3.01 13.09
C GLU A 160 -18.83 3.01 12.03
N ALA A 161 -20.08 3.24 12.42
CA ALA A 161 -21.22 3.26 11.51
C ALA A 161 -21.07 4.29 10.38
N ALA A 162 -20.43 5.44 10.65
CA ALA A 162 -20.16 6.47 9.64
C ALA A 162 -19.31 5.97 8.45
N GLN A 163 -18.49 4.94 8.66
CA GLN A 163 -17.66 4.35 7.61
C GLN A 163 -18.49 3.56 6.58
N LEU A 164 -19.71 3.12 6.94
CA LEU A 164 -20.63 2.50 5.98
C LEU A 164 -21.03 3.45 4.85
N GLN A 165 -20.95 4.77 5.05
CA GLN A 165 -21.39 5.77 4.08
C GLN A 165 -20.30 6.16 3.07
N ARG A 166 -19.06 5.70 3.25
CA ARG A 166 -17.92 6.09 2.40
C ARG A 166 -17.95 5.48 1.00
N LEU A 167 -18.64 4.36 0.84
CA LEU A 167 -19.01 3.83 -0.48
C LEU A 167 -20.45 4.19 -0.76
N THR A 168 -20.69 4.80 -1.92
CA THR A 168 -22.03 5.03 -2.44
C THR A 168 -22.78 3.71 -2.63
N ALA A 169 -24.11 3.74 -2.61
CA ALA A 169 -24.91 2.55 -2.89
C ALA A 169 -24.57 1.94 -4.26
N GLY A 170 -24.29 2.79 -5.26
CA GLY A 170 -23.84 2.37 -6.59
C GLY A 170 -22.48 1.68 -6.58
N GLU A 171 -21.53 2.15 -5.77
CA GLU A 171 -20.23 1.47 -5.60
C GLU A 171 -20.40 0.12 -4.91
N LYS A 172 -21.21 0.03 -3.85
CA LYS A 172 -21.50 -1.24 -3.18
C LYS A 172 -22.16 -2.27 -4.11
N MET A 173 -23.14 -1.83 -4.89
CA MET A 173 -23.82 -2.68 -5.86
C MET A 173 -22.85 -3.16 -6.96
N ARG A 174 -21.99 -2.29 -7.47
CA ARG A 174 -20.95 -2.70 -8.44
C ARG A 174 -19.94 -3.66 -7.85
N LEU A 175 -19.61 -3.54 -6.56
CA LEU A 175 -18.73 -4.50 -5.91
C LEU A 175 -19.34 -5.89 -5.77
N SER A 176 -20.67 -6.01 -5.77
CA SER A 176 -21.30 -7.33 -5.90
C SER A 176 -21.24 -7.91 -7.30
N ASP A 177 -21.00 -7.09 -8.33
CA ASP A 177 -20.85 -7.53 -9.72
C ASP A 177 -19.50 -8.25 -9.93
N PRO A 178 -19.50 -9.54 -10.31
CA PRO A 178 -18.27 -10.28 -10.62
C PRO A 178 -17.42 -9.64 -11.70
N ALA A 179 -18.03 -9.09 -12.77
CA ALA A 179 -17.30 -8.50 -13.88
C ALA A 179 -16.55 -7.22 -13.44
N TYR A 180 -17.14 -6.47 -12.53
CA TYR A 180 -16.48 -5.30 -11.94
C TYR A 180 -15.29 -5.70 -11.06
N ARG A 181 -15.41 -6.78 -10.28
CA ARG A 181 -14.34 -7.30 -9.42
C ARG A 181 -13.17 -7.86 -10.22
N GLU A 182 -13.45 -8.57 -11.31
CA GLU A 182 -12.41 -8.99 -12.27
C GLU A 182 -11.71 -7.78 -12.88
N GLY A 183 -12.48 -6.78 -13.32
CA GLY A 183 -11.94 -5.51 -13.82
C GLY A 183 -11.06 -4.78 -12.79
N LEU A 184 -11.39 -4.84 -11.50
CA LEU A 184 -10.61 -4.21 -10.43
C LEU A 184 -9.18 -4.78 -10.36
N VAL A 185 -9.02 -6.10 -10.43
CA VAL A 185 -7.71 -6.75 -10.40
C VAL A 185 -6.89 -6.32 -11.60
N GLY A 186 -7.49 -6.35 -12.80
CA GLY A 186 -6.82 -5.92 -14.04
C GLY A 186 -6.40 -4.45 -14.02
N VAL A 187 -7.28 -3.54 -13.57
CA VAL A 187 -6.99 -2.11 -13.43
C VAL A 187 -5.85 -1.87 -12.44
N SER A 188 -5.86 -2.58 -11.32
CA SER A 188 -4.84 -2.44 -10.28
C SER A 188 -3.47 -2.96 -10.75
N ALA A 189 -3.44 -4.08 -11.49
CA ALA A 189 -2.22 -4.61 -12.08
C ALA A 189 -1.63 -3.63 -13.11
N GLY A 190 -2.46 -3.04 -13.97
CA GLY A 190 -2.03 -2.01 -14.91
C GLY A 190 -1.43 -0.79 -14.20
N LEU A 191 -2.07 -0.33 -13.12
CA LEU A 191 -1.54 0.77 -12.31
C LEU A 191 -0.23 0.39 -11.61
N LEU A 192 -0.12 -0.81 -11.05
CA LEU A 192 1.12 -1.29 -10.41
C LEU A 192 2.30 -1.33 -11.39
N ASN A 193 2.08 -1.74 -12.63
CA ASN A 193 3.12 -1.71 -13.66
C ASN A 193 3.58 -0.27 -13.96
N ARG A 194 2.64 0.68 -14.11
CA ARG A 194 2.98 2.11 -14.29
C ARG A 194 3.78 2.66 -13.10
N LEU A 195 3.39 2.30 -11.87
CA LEU A 195 4.09 2.73 -10.67
C LEU A 195 5.47 2.09 -10.54
N TRP A 196 5.63 0.84 -10.98
CA TRP A 196 6.93 0.17 -11.02
C TRP A 196 7.91 0.89 -11.95
N GLU A 197 7.47 1.27 -13.15
CA GLU A 197 8.28 2.06 -14.09
C GLU A 197 8.75 3.40 -13.47
N LEU A 198 7.86 4.06 -12.73
CA LEU A 198 8.20 5.29 -12.00
C LEU A 198 9.20 5.02 -10.87
N LEU A 199 8.99 3.96 -10.07
CA LEU A 199 9.90 3.60 -8.99
C LEU A 199 11.30 3.29 -9.51
N ASP A 200 11.40 2.56 -10.62
CA ASP A 200 12.67 2.22 -11.27
C ASP A 200 13.42 3.49 -11.72
N ALA A 201 12.71 4.47 -12.27
CA ALA A 201 13.28 5.78 -12.59
C ALA A 201 13.84 6.50 -11.35
N GLU A 202 13.13 6.43 -10.21
CA GLU A 202 13.61 6.97 -8.92
C GLU A 202 14.76 6.14 -8.31
N HIS A 203 15.08 4.97 -8.86
CA HIS A 203 16.19 4.12 -8.44
C HIS A 203 17.41 4.22 -9.36
N SER A 204 17.37 5.06 -10.40
CA SER A 204 18.50 5.28 -11.31
C SER A 204 19.78 5.71 -10.57
N ALA A 205 20.94 5.37 -11.17
CA ALA A 205 22.26 5.70 -10.62
C ALA A 205 22.46 7.21 -10.42
N GLU A 206 21.88 8.03 -11.30
CA GLU A 206 21.88 9.49 -11.20
C GLU A 206 21.13 9.95 -9.94
N LYS A 207 19.92 9.43 -9.72
CA LYS A 207 19.13 9.72 -8.52
C LYS A 207 19.80 9.21 -7.25
N PHE A 208 20.50 8.09 -7.31
CA PHE A 208 21.32 7.62 -6.19
C PHE A 208 22.44 8.61 -5.86
N ALA A 209 23.21 9.05 -6.85
CA ALA A 209 24.29 10.02 -6.66
C ALA A 209 23.78 11.38 -6.14
N GLU A 210 22.64 11.86 -6.64
CA GLU A 210 21.97 13.07 -6.15
C GLU A 210 21.62 12.94 -4.66
N ARG A 211 21.08 11.80 -4.24
CA ARG A 211 20.73 11.53 -2.84
C ARG A 211 21.96 11.43 -1.94
N GLU A 212 23.04 10.80 -2.40
CA GLU A 212 24.31 10.80 -1.64
C GLU A 212 24.86 12.21 -1.45
N ARG A 213 24.78 13.06 -2.48
CA ARG A 213 25.20 14.46 -2.38
C ARG A 213 24.39 15.22 -1.32
N LEU A 214 23.05 15.15 -1.40
CA LEU A 214 22.16 15.80 -0.44
C LEU A 214 22.37 15.29 1.00
N ALA A 215 22.59 13.99 1.18
CA ALA A 215 22.86 13.40 2.49
C ALA A 215 24.19 13.92 3.09
N ARG A 216 25.22 14.13 2.27
CA ARG A 216 26.49 14.72 2.70
C ARG A 216 26.34 16.19 3.06
N GLU A 217 25.55 16.96 2.30
CA GLU A 217 25.24 18.36 2.58
C GLU A 217 24.47 18.51 3.90
N GLU A 218 23.45 17.67 4.16
CA GLU A 218 22.71 17.67 5.44
C GLU A 218 23.55 17.25 6.64
N SER A 219 24.55 16.39 6.43
CA SER A 219 25.46 15.92 7.48
C SER A 219 26.64 16.88 7.73
N SER A 220 26.80 17.91 6.89
CA SER A 220 27.83 18.92 7.09
C SER A 220 27.43 19.75 8.31
N PRO A 221 28.18 19.70 9.42
CA PRO A 221 27.83 20.45 10.61
C PRO A 221 27.76 21.92 10.20
N ASN A 222 26.63 22.58 10.47
CA ASN A 222 26.55 24.04 10.40
C ASN A 222 27.80 24.57 11.09
N GLU A 223 28.71 25.20 10.33
CA GLU A 223 29.84 25.89 10.92
C GLU A 223 29.26 26.79 12.00
N PRO A 224 29.71 26.68 13.25
CA PRO A 224 29.19 27.52 14.32
C PRO A 224 29.35 28.95 13.83
N HIS A 225 28.22 29.62 13.57
CA HIS A 225 28.18 31.03 13.25
C HIS A 225 29.01 31.70 14.33
N GLY A 226 30.19 32.18 13.95
CA GLY A 226 31.17 32.71 14.86
C GLY A 226 30.48 33.70 15.76
N SER A 227 30.28 33.29 17.02
CA SER A 227 29.89 34.17 18.10
C SER A 227 30.99 35.22 18.10
N LYS A 228 30.70 36.39 17.53
CA LYS A 228 31.57 37.55 17.65
C LYS A 228 31.74 37.77 19.14
N MET A 229 32.90 37.38 19.66
CA MET A 229 33.44 37.93 20.89
C MET A 229 33.55 39.42 20.63
N ASP A 230 32.58 40.18 21.15
CA ASP A 230 32.79 41.59 21.39
C ASP A 230 33.85 41.70 22.48
N ASP A 231 35.11 41.77 22.06
CA ASP A 231 36.20 42.37 22.81
C ASP A 231 35.85 43.84 23.05
N GLN A 232 35.18 44.12 24.16
CA GLN A 232 35.21 45.45 24.75
C GLN A 232 36.20 45.45 25.93
N TYR A 233 37.42 45.79 25.53
CA TYR A 233 38.50 46.45 26.26
C TYR A 233 38.21 46.96 27.67
N GLU A 234 39.13 46.57 28.57
CA GLU A 234 39.39 47.11 29.89
C GLU A 234 39.79 48.61 29.89
N SER A 235 39.16 49.35 30.82
CA SER A 235 39.74 50.26 31.84
C SER A 235 40.55 51.51 31.41
N PRO A 236 40.60 52.58 32.24
CA PRO A 236 41.11 52.58 33.63
C PRO A 236 40.05 52.76 34.72
#